data_AF-A0A0H3JAL5-F1
#
_entry.id   AF-A0A0H3JAL5-F1
#
_cell.length_a   1.000
_cell.length_b   1.000
_cell.length_c   1.000
_cell.angle_alpha   90.00
_cell.angle_beta   90.00
_cell.angle_gamma   90.00
#
_symmetry.space_group_name_H-M   'P 1'
#
loop_
_entity.id
_entity.type
_entity.pdbx_description
1 polymer ?
#
loop_
_entity_poly.entity_id
_entity_poly.type
_entity_poly.pdbx_seq_one_letter_code
_entity_poly.pdbx_strand_id
1 'polypeptide(L)'
;MQYFWINLGFTLFIILVLLIGLISCIKEMFEKKLKDFILIIVTLAALILIIVIKDTLPYFQDMNYILTKNFLVSTCTVEKIGLSSKLGNDFLANGKSFYCGSTDFKIKKGQRYILTYTPNKRFVIKLEPAK
;
A
#
# COMPACT_ATOMS: atom_id res chain seq x y z
N MET A 1 -9.90 2.81 -9.41
CA MET A 1 -9.47 4.15 -8.94
C MET A 1 -9.97 4.47 -7.55
N GLN A 2 -11.26 4.28 -7.23
CA GLN A 2 -11.80 4.51 -5.88
C GLN A 2 -11.01 3.78 -4.78
N TYR A 3 -10.60 2.53 -5.03
CA TYR A 3 -9.83 1.72 -4.09
C TYR A 3 -8.43 2.30 -3.77
N PHE A 4 -7.79 2.98 -4.74
CA PHE A 4 -6.51 3.67 -4.50
C PHE A 4 -6.68 4.79 -3.49
N TRP A 5 -7.69 5.65 -3.68
CA TRP A 5 -7.96 6.80 -2.82
C TRP A 5 -8.43 6.38 -1.42
N ILE A 6 -9.23 5.30 -1.32
CA ILE A 6 -9.63 4.73 -0.04
C ILE A 6 -8.40 4.24 0.74
N ASN A 7 -7.51 3.47 0.10
CA ASN A 7 -6.31 2.95 0.78
C ASN A 7 -5.34 4.07 1.16
N LEU A 8 -5.14 5.06 0.29
CA LEU A 8 -4.32 6.24 0.60
C LEU A 8 -4.91 7.01 1.78
N GLY A 9 -6.22 7.27 1.77
CA GLY A 9 -6.93 7.96 2.85
C GLY A 9 -6.84 7.20 4.18
N PHE A 10 -7.02 5.88 4.15
CA PHE A 10 -6.89 5.03 5.34
C PHE A 10 -5.47 5.04 5.91
N THR A 11 -4.45 4.98 5.03
CA THR A 11 -3.04 5.04 5.46
C THR A 11 -2.72 6.40 6.09
N LEU A 12 -3.20 7.49 5.50
CA LEU A 12 -3.05 8.84 6.06
C LEU A 12 -3.76 9.00 7.40
N PHE A 13 -4.95 8.41 7.55
CA PHE A 13 -5.69 8.40 8.81
C PHE A 13 -4.92 7.67 9.91
N ILE A 14 -4.35 6.50 9.63
CA ILE A 14 -3.50 5.77 10.58
C ILE A 14 -2.30 6.62 11.00
N ILE A 15 -1.60 7.25 10.04
CA ILE A 15 -0.47 8.14 10.34
C ILE A 15 -0.90 9.28 11.25
N LEU A 16 -2.05 9.91 10.99
CA LEU A 16 -2.58 10.98 11.82
C LEU A 16 -2.82 10.53 13.26
N VAL A 17 -3.46 9.37 13.46
CA VAL A 17 -3.71 8.80 14.80
C VAL A 17 -2.39 8.51 15.53
N LEU A 18 -1.41 7.94 14.83
CA LEU A 18 -0.08 7.66 15.41
C LEU A 18 0.67 8.96 15.77
N LEU A 19 0.57 10.00 14.94
CA LEU A 19 1.18 11.31 15.23
C LEU A 19 0.55 11.96 16.46
N ILE A 20 -0.77 11.90 16.61
CA ILE A 20 -1.46 12.39 17.82
C ILE A 20 -0.94 11.63 19.05
N GLY A 21 -0.85 10.30 18.98
CA GLY A 21 -0.31 9.49 20.07
C GLY A 21 1.15 9.82 20.40
N LEU A 22 1.98 10.04 19.39
CA LEU A 22 3.38 10.44 19.54
C LEU A 22 3.51 11.80 20.23
N ILE A 23 2.73 12.80 19.79
CA ILE A 23 2.72 14.15 20.39
C ILE A 23 2.28 14.08 21.85
N SER A 24 1.23 13.31 22.16
CA SER A 24 0.78 13.11 23.55
C SER A 24 1.86 12.46 24.42
N CYS A 25 2.56 11.43 23.91
CA CYS A 25 3.66 10.79 24.63
C CYS A 25 4.83 11.75 24.86
N ILE A 26 5.19 12.56 23.86
CA ILE A 26 6.23 13.58 23.97
C ILE A 26 5.83 14.61 25.05
N LYS A 27 4.58 15.09 25.03
CA LYS A 27 4.08 16.04 26.02
C LYS A 27 4.18 15.48 27.45
N GLU A 28 3.73 14.25 27.67
CA GLU A 28 3.82 13.61 28.99
C GLU A 28 5.27 13.39 29.45
N MET A 29 6.18 13.03 28.53
CA MET A 29 7.60 12.89 28.84
C MET A 29 8.20 14.21 29.35
N PHE A 30 7.85 15.34 28.74
CA PHE A 30 8.33 16.66 29.15
C PHE A 30 7.70 17.14 30.46
N GLU A 31 6.40 16.91 30.67
CA GLU A 31 5.69 17.33 31.89
C GLU A 31 6.10 16.51 33.11
N LYS A 32 6.24 15.18 32.96
CA LYS A 32 6.49 14.26 34.08
C LYS A 32 7.96 13.81 34.20
N LYS A 33 8.83 14.21 33.27
CA LYS A 33 10.26 13.78 33.18
C LYS A 33 10.44 12.25 33.20
N LEU A 34 9.44 11.51 32.73
CA LEU A 34 9.43 10.05 32.76
C LEU A 34 10.24 9.52 31.57
N LYS A 35 11.46 9.06 31.85
CA LYS A 35 12.36 8.44 30.86
C LYS A 35 11.76 7.19 30.21
N ASP A 36 10.77 6.57 30.85
CA ASP A 36 10.10 5.35 30.39
C ASP A 36 9.34 5.55 29.07
N PHE A 37 8.97 6.81 28.72
CA PHE A 37 8.31 7.12 27.45
C PHE A 37 9.25 7.13 26.25
N ILE A 38 10.57 7.18 26.44
CA ILE A 38 11.54 7.23 25.33
C ILE A 38 11.39 6.00 24.43
N LEU A 39 11.24 4.81 25.01
CA LEU A 39 11.07 3.58 24.23
C LEU A 39 9.79 3.62 23.40
N ILE A 40 8.69 4.12 23.97
CA ILE A 40 7.39 4.24 23.29
C ILE A 40 7.48 5.24 22.15
N ILE A 41 8.09 6.40 22.38
CA ILE A 41 8.28 7.45 21.38
C ILE A 41 9.12 6.93 20.20
N VAL A 42 10.24 6.26 20.48
CA VAL A 42 11.10 5.67 19.44
C VAL A 42 10.34 4.61 18.64
N THR A 43 9.56 3.77 19.32
CA THR A 43 8.77 2.72 18.66
C THR A 43 7.68 3.32 17.76
N LEU A 44 6.93 4.31 18.25
CA LEU A 44 5.92 5.03 17.48
C LEU A 44 6.54 5.76 16.28
N ALA A 45 7.66 6.45 16.47
CA ALA A 45 8.36 7.13 15.39
C ALA A 45 8.85 6.15 14.30
N ALA A 46 9.41 5.00 14.70
CA ALA A 46 9.83 3.95 13.78
C ALA A 46 8.65 3.35 13.00
N LEU A 47 7.52 3.10 13.68
CA LEU A 47 6.29 2.62 13.03
C LEU A 47 5.76 3.61 11.99
N ILE A 48 5.68 4.90 12.33
CA ILE A 48 5.27 5.95 11.39
C ILE A 48 6.20 5.95 10.17
N LEU A 49 7.51 5.91 10.39
CA LEU A 49 8.50 5.93 9.31
C LEU A 49 8.37 4.71 8.39
N ILE A 50 8.13 3.51 8.95
CA ILE A 50 7.91 2.29 8.16
C ILE A 50 6.65 2.43 7.30
N ILE A 51 5.53 2.91 7.85
CA ILE A 51 4.28 3.10 7.11
C ILE A 51 4.47 4.13 5.99
N VAL A 52 5.17 5.23 6.28
CA VAL A 52 5.45 6.28 5.29
C VAL A 52 6.26 5.72 4.12
N ILE A 53 7.35 4.98 4.40
CA ILE A 53 8.25 4.48 3.35
C ILE A 53 7.61 3.34 2.55
N LYS A 54 6.95 2.38 3.22
CA LYS A 54 6.43 1.17 2.56
C LYS A 54 5.07 1.38 1.89
N ASP A 55 4.24 2.25 2.44
CA ASP A 55 2.87 2.43 1.98
C ASP A 55 2.65 3.81 1.37
N THR A 56 2.80 4.88 2.17
CA THR A 56 2.37 6.23 1.77
C THR A 56 3.18 6.83 0.62
N LEU A 57 4.51 6.73 0.67
CA LEU A 57 5.39 7.33 -0.33
C LEU A 57 5.16 6.72 -1.73
N PRO A 58 5.06 5.38 -1.90
CA PRO A 58 4.65 4.78 -3.17
C PRO A 58 3.29 5.28 -3.69
N TYR A 59 2.30 5.49 -2.81
CA TYR A 59 1.01 6.09 -3.22
C TYR A 59 1.20 7.50 -3.77
N PHE A 60 1.99 8.36 -3.11
CA PHE A 60 2.26 9.71 -3.62
C PHE A 60 3.00 9.70 -4.96
N GLN A 61 4.01 8.83 -5.12
CA GLN A 61 4.74 8.70 -6.38
C GLN A 61 3.81 8.22 -7.52
N ASP A 62 2.88 7.32 -7.22
CA ASP A 62 1.90 6.82 -8.18
C ASP A 62 0.75 7.78 -8.47
N MET A 63 0.54 8.80 -7.64
CA MET A 63 -0.53 9.78 -7.80
C MET A 63 -0.41 10.53 -9.14
N ASN A 64 0.81 10.90 -9.55
CA ASN A 64 1.03 11.57 -10.82
C ASN A 64 0.66 10.67 -12.01
N TYR A 65 1.02 9.38 -11.95
CA TYR A 65 0.68 8.40 -12.99
C TYR A 65 -0.84 8.19 -13.09
N ILE A 66 -1.55 8.21 -11.96
CA ILE A 66 -3.02 8.10 -11.93
C ILE A 66 -3.70 9.35 -12.50
N LEU A 67 -3.25 10.53 -12.11
CA LEU A 67 -3.83 11.80 -12.58
C LEU A 67 -3.57 12.01 -14.08
N THR A 68 -2.38 11.66 -14.56
CA THR A 68 -2.01 11.78 -15.98
C THR A 68 -2.43 10.59 -16.84
N LYS A 69 -2.98 9.53 -16.23
CA LYS A 69 -3.33 8.25 -16.88
C LYS A 69 -2.16 7.55 -17.60
N ASN A 70 -0.92 7.87 -17.22
CA ASN A 70 0.28 7.26 -17.77
C ASN A 70 0.58 5.96 -17.03
N PHE A 71 0.06 4.84 -17.53
CA PHE A 71 0.23 3.53 -16.88
C PHE A 71 1.24 2.66 -17.62
N LEU A 72 1.89 1.76 -16.88
CA LEU A 72 2.73 0.72 -17.47
C LEU A 72 1.87 -0.45 -17.90
N VAL A 73 2.20 -1.01 -19.07
CA VAL A 73 1.57 -2.22 -19.59
C VAL A 73 2.59 -3.35 -19.61
N SER A 74 2.23 -4.52 -19.08
CA SER A 74 3.11 -5.69 -19.09
C SER A 74 2.31 -6.99 -19.12
N THR A 75 2.85 -8.01 -19.78
CA THR A 75 2.26 -9.34 -19.81
C THR A 75 2.95 -10.23 -18.78
N CYS A 76 2.17 -10.93 -17.95
CA CYS A 76 2.70 -11.81 -16.92
C CYS A 76 1.87 -13.09 -16.76
N THR A 77 2.48 -14.13 -16.20
CA THR A 77 1.80 -15.36 -15.80
C THR A 77 1.65 -15.37 -14.28
N VAL A 78 0.44 -15.64 -13.79
CA VAL A 78 0.16 -15.64 -12.34
C VAL A 78 0.77 -16.88 -11.69
N GLU A 79 1.74 -16.68 -10.80
CA GLU A 79 2.44 -17.75 -10.09
C GLU A 79 1.70 -18.16 -8.82
N LYS A 80 1.23 -17.16 -8.08
CA LYS A 80 0.55 -17.35 -6.80
C LYS A 80 -0.53 -16.29 -6.63
N ILE A 81 -1.62 -16.67 -5.98
CA ILE A 81 -2.65 -15.72 -5.53
C ILE A 81 -2.43 -15.57 -4.03
N GLY A 82 -2.42 -14.32 -3.52
CA GLY A 82 -2.14 -14.06 -2.10
C GLY A 82 -3.14 -14.75 -1.18
N LEU A 83 -2.77 -15.15 0.03
CA LEU A 83 -3.70 -15.81 0.98
C LEU A 83 -4.88 -14.91 1.38
N SER A 84 -4.74 -13.59 1.23
CA SER A 84 -5.83 -12.62 1.31
C SER A 84 -6.86 -12.77 0.18
N SER A 85 -6.71 -13.74 -0.73
CA SER A 85 -7.56 -13.96 -1.90
C SER A 85 -8.98 -14.45 -1.63
N LYS A 86 -9.34 -14.80 -0.38
CA LYS A 86 -10.77 -14.85 -0.01
C LYS A 86 -11.43 -13.46 -0.06
N LEU A 87 -10.61 -12.39 0.00
CA LEU A 87 -10.93 -10.98 -0.23
C LEU A 87 -10.21 -10.35 -1.45
N GLY A 88 -9.36 -11.13 -2.14
CA GLY A 88 -9.11 -10.99 -3.59
C GLY A 88 -8.16 -9.90 -4.10
N ASN A 89 -7.29 -9.30 -3.29
CA ASN A 89 -6.66 -8.03 -3.71
C ASN A 89 -5.17 -8.07 -4.07
N ASP A 90 -4.50 -9.22 -4.06
CA ASP A 90 -3.10 -9.33 -4.47
C ASP A 90 -2.74 -10.67 -5.12
N PHE A 91 -1.77 -10.63 -6.03
CA PHE A 91 -1.21 -11.81 -6.68
C PHE A 91 0.28 -11.60 -7.00
N LEU A 92 0.98 -12.71 -7.18
CA LEU A 92 2.40 -12.74 -7.51
C LEU A 92 2.58 -13.21 -8.95
N ALA A 93 3.31 -12.43 -9.73
CA ALA A 93 3.64 -12.73 -11.12
C ALA A 93 5.04 -12.20 -11.46
N ASN A 94 5.83 -12.99 -12.18
CA ASN A 94 7.23 -12.69 -12.51
C ASN A 94 8.08 -12.31 -11.27
N GLY A 95 7.89 -13.01 -10.15
CA GLY A 95 8.56 -12.71 -8.87
C GLY A 95 8.16 -11.37 -8.21
N LYS A 96 7.13 -10.68 -8.71
CA LYS A 96 6.65 -9.38 -8.21
C LYS A 96 5.22 -9.48 -7.69
N SER A 97 4.95 -8.89 -6.53
CA SER A 97 3.58 -8.73 -6.03
C SER A 97 2.88 -7.56 -6.73
N PHE A 98 1.64 -7.79 -7.13
CA PHE A 98 0.73 -6.82 -7.74
C PHE A 98 -0.53 -6.70 -6.90
N TYR A 99 -1.04 -5.48 -6.76
CA TYR A 99 -2.25 -5.19 -6.00
C TYR A 99 -3.40 -4.87 -6.93
N CYS A 100 -4.51 -5.55 -6.77
CA CYS A 100 -5.72 -5.35 -7.55
C CYS A 100 -6.46 -4.10 -7.11
N GLY A 101 -6.74 -3.20 -8.07
CA GLY A 101 -7.53 -2.01 -7.82
C GLY A 101 -9.04 -2.19 -7.86
N SER A 102 -9.50 -3.44 -8.08
CA SER A 102 -10.91 -3.85 -8.00
C SER A 102 -11.00 -5.28 -7.49
N THR A 103 -12.02 -5.55 -6.68
CA THR A 103 -12.42 -6.89 -6.22
C THR A 103 -13.07 -7.73 -7.32
N ASP A 104 -13.42 -7.11 -8.45
CA ASP A 104 -14.07 -7.79 -9.59
C ASP A 104 -13.09 -8.62 -10.42
N PHE A 105 -11.78 -8.47 -10.17
CA PHE A 105 -10.76 -9.21 -10.90
C PHE A 105 -10.76 -10.69 -10.51
N LYS A 106 -11.31 -11.52 -11.39
CA LYS A 106 -11.25 -12.99 -11.28
C LYS A 106 -9.90 -13.50 -11.80
N ILE A 107 -8.89 -13.49 -10.93
CA ILE A 107 -7.55 -13.97 -11.24
C ILE A 107 -7.46 -15.48 -11.07
N LYS A 108 -6.88 -16.17 -12.04
CA LYS A 108 -6.59 -17.61 -11.97
C LYS A 108 -5.10 -17.86 -11.98
N LYS A 109 -4.64 -18.76 -11.10
CA LYS A 109 -3.26 -19.22 -11.05
C LYS A 109 -2.91 -19.92 -12.36
N GLY A 110 -1.72 -19.67 -12.89
CA GLY A 110 -1.23 -20.23 -14.16
C GLY A 110 -1.78 -19.55 -15.41
N GLN A 111 -2.75 -18.63 -15.28
CA GLN A 111 -3.27 -17.89 -16.43
C GLN A 111 -2.37 -16.68 -16.74
N ARG A 112 -2.26 -16.38 -18.03
CA ARG A 112 -1.50 -15.25 -18.56
C ARG A 112 -2.42 -14.03 -18.72
N TYR A 113 -1.97 -12.89 -18.23
CA TYR A 113 -2.72 -11.64 -18.29
C TYR A 113 -1.86 -10.48 -18.80
N ILE A 114 -2.51 -9.52 -19.43
CA ILE A 114 -1.98 -8.19 -19.74
C ILE A 114 -2.43 -7.27 -18.59
N LEU A 115 -1.47 -6.68 -17.90
CA LEU A 115 -1.65 -5.77 -16.79
C LEU A 115 -1.48 -4.34 -17.25
N THR A 116 -2.37 -3.45 -16.83
CA THR A 116 -2.15 -2.01 -16.82
C THR A 116 -2.04 -1.55 -15.37
N TYR A 117 -0.87 -1.03 -14.96
CA TYR A 117 -0.56 -0.80 -13.55
C TYR A 117 0.33 0.42 -13.29
N THR A 118 0.40 0.85 -12.03
CA THR A 118 1.28 1.94 -11.59
C THR A 118 2.68 1.44 -11.20
N PRO A 119 3.76 2.18 -11.46
CA PRO A 119 5.12 1.66 -11.33
C PRO A 119 5.56 1.32 -9.90
N ASN A 120 5.18 2.13 -8.90
CA ASN A 120 5.76 2.02 -7.56
C ASN A 120 4.97 1.05 -6.67
N LYS A 121 3.67 1.32 -6.47
CA LYS A 121 2.78 0.46 -5.69
C LYS A 121 2.31 -0.76 -6.47
N ARG A 122 2.55 -0.83 -7.78
CA ARG A 122 2.11 -1.95 -8.65
C ARG A 122 0.62 -2.18 -8.58
N PHE A 123 -0.11 -1.08 -8.57
CA PHE A 123 -1.55 -1.07 -8.47
C PHE A 123 -2.16 -1.31 -9.85
N VAL A 124 -2.83 -2.44 -10.02
CA VAL A 124 -3.43 -2.90 -11.28
C VAL A 124 -4.78 -2.21 -11.47
N ILE A 125 -4.89 -1.48 -12.57
CA ILE A 125 -6.07 -0.70 -12.96
C ILE A 125 -6.91 -1.46 -13.97
N LYS A 126 -6.25 -2.23 -14.85
CA LYS A 126 -6.89 -3.06 -15.86
C LYS A 126 -6.17 -4.40 -15.94
N LEU A 127 -6.97 -5.46 -16.08
CA LEU A 127 -6.51 -6.85 -16.18
C LEU A 127 -7.25 -7.49 -17.36
N GLU A 128 -6.51 -7.91 -18.39
CA GLU A 128 -7.08 -8.58 -19.56
C GLU A 128 -6.44 -9.96 -19.74
N PRO A 129 -7.21 -11.02 -20.06
CA PRO A 129 -6.62 -12.32 -20.38
C PRO A 129 -5.77 -12.20 -21.66
N ALA A 130 -4.51 -12.63 -21.59
CA ALA A 130 -3.68 -12.78 -22.77
C ALA A 130 -4.09 -14.08 -23.50
N LYS A 131 -4.33 -13.99 -24.81
CA LYS A 131 -4.52 -15.18 -25.66
C LYS A 131 -3.24 -15.98 -25.79
#